data_AF-A0A7D6ZD04-F1
#
_entry.id   AF-A0A7D6ZD04-F1
#
_cell.length_a   1.000
_cell.length_b   1.000
_cell.length_c   1.000
_cell.angle_alpha   90.00
_cell.angle_beta   90.00
_cell.angle_gamma   90.00
#
_symmetry.space_group_name_H-M   'P 1'
#
loop_
_entity.id
_entity.type
_entity.pdbx_description
1 polymer ?
#
loop_
_entity_poly.entity_id
_entity_poly.type
_entity_poly.pdbx_seq_one_letter_code
_entity_poly.pdbx_strand_id
1 'polypeptide(L)'
;MEQWERDQIREANAHLRLALDGIQADFDREMAELADVQRKLAMMKVHATTPNNLARVTVNASGQVTEVTLADDAFLRSTPKQLAAELNAAIHGAVEAAGSARDQLLEPITMIVNGMPDLDQLVPGAPSLRELRNQLSENEKGV
;
A
#
# COMPACT_ATOMS: atom_id res chain seq x y z
N MET A 1 23.86 37.39 -34.76
CA MET A 1 22.72 36.92 -33.95
C MET A 1 21.85 38.13 -33.65
N GLU A 2 20.67 38.16 -34.24
CA GLU A 2 19.76 39.31 -34.13
C GLU A 2 19.13 39.35 -32.72
N GLN A 3 18.66 40.51 -32.28
CA GLN A 3 18.21 40.70 -30.90
C GLN A 3 16.93 39.91 -30.60
N TRP A 4 16.01 39.84 -31.57
CA TRP A 4 14.78 39.04 -31.50
C TRP A 4 15.06 37.53 -31.40
N GLU A 5 16.15 37.03 -32.00
CA GLU A 5 16.55 35.62 -31.95
C GLU A 5 17.02 35.23 -30.53
N ARG A 6 17.73 36.15 -29.85
CA ARG A 6 18.14 35.97 -28.45
C ARG A 6 16.96 36.02 -27.48
N ASP A 7 15.98 36.87 -27.76
CA ASP A 7 14.78 36.99 -26.91
C ASP A 7 13.88 35.75 -27.06
N GLN A 8 13.72 35.21 -28.27
CA GLN A 8 13.02 33.94 -28.53
C GLN A 8 13.66 32.76 -27.79
N ILE A 9 14.99 32.65 -27.80
CA ILE A 9 15.71 31.59 -27.07
C ILE A 9 15.53 31.75 -25.55
N ARG A 10 15.49 32.98 -25.02
CA ARG A 10 15.27 33.23 -23.59
C ARG A 10 13.86 32.87 -23.16
N GLU A 11 12.86 33.24 -23.95
CA GLU A 11 11.46 32.90 -23.71
C GLU A 11 11.25 31.38 -23.75
N ALA A 12 11.80 30.70 -24.76
CA ALA A 12 11.75 29.24 -24.86
C ALA A 12 12.41 28.54 -23.66
N ASN A 13 13.59 29.01 -23.22
CA ASN A 13 14.24 28.49 -22.03
C ASN A 13 13.45 28.76 -20.74
N ALA A 14 12.80 29.92 -20.63
CA ALA A 14 11.94 30.24 -19.47
C ALA A 14 10.73 29.30 -19.42
N HIS A 15 10.08 29.05 -20.56
CA HIS A 15 8.98 28.08 -20.64
C HIS A 15 9.42 26.66 -20.30
N LEU A 16 10.60 26.22 -20.78
CA LEU A 16 11.13 24.90 -20.46
C LEU A 16 11.43 24.74 -18.96
N ARG A 17 11.98 25.78 -18.32
CA ARG A 17 12.22 25.77 -16.87
C ARG A 17 10.93 25.66 -16.08
N LEU A 18 9.92 26.46 -16.42
CA LEU A 18 8.61 26.38 -15.77
C LEU A 18 7.95 25.01 -15.93
N ALA A 19 8.08 24.40 -17.12
CA ALA A 19 7.59 23.05 -17.35
C ALA A 19 8.34 22.00 -16.50
N LEU A 20 9.66 22.12 -16.40
CA LEU A 20 10.48 21.24 -15.55
C LEU A 20 10.14 21.39 -14.07
N ASP A 21 10.00 22.63 -13.60
CA ASP A 21 9.61 22.93 -12.21
C ASP A 21 8.24 22.32 -11.88
N GLY A 22 7.30 22.37 -12.83
CA GLY A 22 5.99 21.72 -12.70
C GLY A 22 6.10 20.21 -12.57
N ILE A 23 6.89 19.56 -13.43
CA ILE A 23 7.11 18.10 -13.39
C ILE A 23 7.77 17.68 -12.07
N GLN A 24 8.76 18.43 -11.60
CA GLN A 24 9.43 18.17 -10.32
C GLN A 24 8.45 18.31 -9.15
N ALA A 25 7.63 19.35 -9.14
CA ALA A 25 6.64 19.58 -8.09
C ALA A 25 5.57 18.48 -8.03
N ASP A 26 5.16 17.93 -9.17
CA ASP A 26 4.23 16.80 -9.22
C ASP A 26 4.90 15.50 -8.77
N PHE A 27 6.15 15.24 -9.19
CA PHE A 27 6.91 14.07 -8.75
C PHE A 27 7.14 14.06 -7.23
N ASP A 28 7.53 15.20 -6.65
CA ASP A 28 7.73 15.34 -5.21
C ASP A 28 6.43 15.07 -4.43
N ARG A 29 5.29 15.51 -4.98
CA ARG A 29 3.96 15.25 -4.40
C ARG A 29 3.64 13.76 -4.41
N GLU A 30 3.81 13.10 -5.55
CA GLU A 30 3.58 11.65 -5.68
C GLU A 30 4.46 10.84 -4.72
N MET A 31 5.75 11.20 -4.61
CA MET A 31 6.67 10.56 -3.68
C MET A 31 6.25 10.75 -2.21
N ALA A 32 5.73 11.93 -1.85
CA ALA A 32 5.22 12.18 -0.51
C ALA A 32 3.96 11.34 -0.20
N GLU A 33 3.06 11.18 -1.17
CA GLU A 33 1.88 10.33 -1.03
C GLU A 33 2.24 8.86 -0.86
N LEU A 34 3.19 8.35 -1.65
CA LEU A 34 3.71 6.98 -1.52
C LEU A 34 4.33 6.73 -0.13
N ALA A 35 5.13 7.68 0.36
CA ALA A 35 5.73 7.59 1.69
C ALA A 35 4.67 7.57 2.81
N ASP A 36 3.58 8.31 2.65
CA ASP A 36 2.48 8.32 3.61
C ASP A 36 1.72 6.98 3.63
N VAL A 37 1.42 6.41 2.46
CA VAL A 37 0.79 5.09 2.36
C VAL A 37 1.68 4.00 2.97
N GLN A 38 2.98 4.02 2.66
CA GLN A 38 3.94 3.08 3.26
C GLN A 38 3.93 3.17 4.80
N ARG A 39 3.89 4.38 5.34
CA ARG A 39 3.80 4.60 6.79
C ARG A 39 2.50 4.05 7.38
N LYS A 40 1.36 4.29 6.71
CA LYS A 40 0.05 3.78 7.12
C LYS A 40 0.02 2.25 7.14
N LEU A 41 0.55 1.60 6.10
CA LEU A 41 0.67 0.14 6.04
C LEU A 41 1.56 -0.40 7.17
N ALA A 42 2.70 0.24 7.44
CA ALA A 42 3.61 -0.19 8.50
C ALA A 42 2.98 -0.09 9.91
N MET A 43 2.08 0.88 10.12
CA MET A 43 1.39 1.10 11.40
C MET A 43 0.05 0.35 11.50
N MET A 44 -0.45 -0.23 10.41
CA MET A 44 -1.77 -0.84 10.37
C MET A 44 -1.85 -2.07 11.28
N LYS A 45 -2.84 -2.07 12.16
CA LYS A 45 -3.19 -3.18 13.02
C LYS A 45 -4.70 -3.38 12.96
N VAL A 46 -5.11 -4.60 12.64
CA VAL A 46 -6.51 -5.03 12.64
C VAL A 46 -6.72 -5.95 13.81
N HIS A 47 -7.83 -5.73 14.53
CA HIS A 47 -8.18 -6.53 15.70
C HIS A 47 -9.47 -7.30 15.45
N ALA A 48 -9.45 -8.60 15.75
CA ALA A 48 -10.67 -9.39 15.88
C ALA A 48 -10.79 -9.92 17.30
N THR A 49 -12.02 -10.03 17.79
CA THR A 49 -12.32 -10.53 19.14
C THR A 49 -13.26 -11.71 19.02
N THR A 50 -13.04 -12.76 19.81
CA THR A 50 -13.93 -13.91 19.87
C THR A 50 -15.28 -13.53 20.52
N PRO A 51 -16.33 -14.34 20.34
CA PRO A 51 -17.56 -14.18 21.09
C PRO A 51 -17.30 -14.07 22.60
N ASN A 52 -18.08 -13.24 23.29
CA ASN A 52 -17.97 -13.01 24.73
C ASN A 52 -16.62 -12.41 25.21
N ASN A 53 -15.80 -11.84 24.31
CA ASN A 53 -14.51 -11.21 24.62
C ASN A 53 -13.50 -12.15 25.31
N LEU A 54 -13.51 -13.44 24.95
CA LEU A 54 -12.61 -14.43 25.56
C LEU A 54 -11.18 -14.36 25.03
N ALA A 55 -11.00 -13.93 23.78
CA ALA A 55 -9.70 -13.68 23.20
C ALA A 55 -9.76 -12.57 22.16
N ARG A 56 -8.61 -11.92 21.93
CA ARG A 56 -8.39 -10.91 20.91
C ARG A 56 -7.15 -11.27 20.11
N VAL A 57 -7.24 -11.09 18.81
CA VAL A 57 -6.17 -11.35 17.83
C VAL A 57 -5.85 -10.04 17.14
N THR A 58 -4.56 -9.74 16.99
CA THR A 58 -4.06 -8.58 16.24
C THR A 58 -3.30 -9.05 15.01
N VAL A 59 -3.69 -8.54 13.85
CA VAL A 59 -3.10 -8.84 12.54
C VAL A 59 -2.51 -7.57 11.93
N ASN A 60 -1.33 -7.67 11.30
CA ASN A 60 -0.69 -6.56 10.61
C ASN A 60 -1.16 -6.45 9.13
N ALA A 61 -0.63 -5.47 8.40
CA ALA A 61 -0.95 -5.28 6.99
C ALA A 61 -0.64 -6.46 6.06
N SER A 62 0.29 -7.36 6.42
CA SER A 62 0.61 -8.54 5.62
C SER A 62 -0.26 -9.75 5.94
N GLY A 63 -1.30 -9.60 6.78
CA GLY A 63 -2.12 -10.73 7.22
C GLY A 63 -1.44 -11.61 8.27
N GLN A 64 -0.33 -11.19 8.86
CA GLN A 64 0.35 -11.96 9.91
C GLN A 64 -0.22 -11.63 11.29
N VAL A 65 -0.47 -12.66 12.09
CA VAL A 65 -0.84 -12.51 13.50
C VAL A 65 0.39 -12.02 14.28
N THR A 66 0.27 -10.85 14.89
CA THR A 66 1.34 -10.23 15.69
C THR A 66 1.13 -10.37 17.18
N GLU A 67 -0.12 -10.59 17.61
CA GLU A 67 -0.47 -10.71 19.01
C GLU A 67 -1.76 -11.52 19.19
N VAL A 68 -1.80 -12.35 20.23
CA VAL A 68 -3.02 -13.02 20.69
C VAL A 68 -3.09 -12.85 22.21
N THR A 69 -4.19 -12.26 22.69
CA THR A 69 -4.45 -12.08 24.12
C THR A 69 -5.71 -12.84 24.52
N LEU A 70 -5.63 -13.58 25.62
CA LEU A 70 -6.75 -14.31 26.22
C LEU A 70 -7.23 -13.53 27.44
N ALA A 71 -8.54 -13.54 27.69
CA ALA A 71 -9.08 -13.04 28.96
C ALA A 71 -8.66 -13.95 30.11
N ASP A 72 -8.43 -13.37 31.30
CA ASP A 72 -8.00 -14.13 32.49
C ASP A 72 -9.00 -15.24 32.89
N ASP A 73 -10.28 -15.02 32.60
CA ASP A 73 -11.37 -15.95 32.86
C ASP A 73 -11.76 -16.82 31.65
N ALA A 74 -10.99 -16.80 30.56
CA ALA A 74 -11.34 -17.48 29.31
C ALA A 74 -11.52 -18.99 29.50
N PHE A 75 -10.64 -19.63 30.28
CA PHE A 75 -10.70 -21.07 30.58
C PHE A 75 -11.77 -21.44 31.62
N LEU A 76 -12.31 -20.46 32.35
CA LEU A 76 -13.45 -20.67 33.26
C LEU A 76 -14.77 -20.61 32.50
N ARG A 77 -14.81 -19.80 31.43
CA ARG A 77 -16.02 -19.52 30.64
C ARG A 77 -16.14 -20.33 29.37
N SER A 78 -15.09 -21.03 28.97
CA SER A 78 -15.04 -21.85 27.76
C SER A 78 -14.13 -23.06 27.93
N THR A 79 -14.27 -24.03 27.05
CA THR A 79 -13.36 -25.18 26.97
C THR A 79 -12.20 -24.87 26.02
N PRO A 80 -11.00 -25.47 26.20
CA PRO A 80 -9.88 -25.26 25.28
C PRO A 80 -10.24 -25.55 23.82
N LYS A 81 -11.08 -26.57 23.58
CA LYS A 81 -11.55 -26.94 22.24
C LYS A 81 -12.44 -25.85 21.61
N GLN A 82 -13.37 -25.30 22.39
CA GLN A 82 -14.26 -24.25 21.91
C GLN A 82 -13.49 -22.94 21.70
N LEU A 83 -12.62 -22.57 22.64
CA LEU A 83 -11.80 -21.38 22.53
C LEU A 83 -10.85 -21.43 21.32
N ALA A 84 -10.28 -22.59 21.00
CA ALA A 84 -9.47 -22.78 19.80
C ALA A 84 -10.29 -22.58 18.51
N ALA A 85 -11.52 -23.09 18.46
CA ALA A 85 -12.40 -22.91 17.31
C ALA A 85 -12.80 -21.43 17.13
N GLU A 86 -13.13 -20.75 18.23
CA GLU A 86 -13.46 -19.32 18.23
C GLU A 86 -12.25 -18.45 17.84
N LEU A 87 -11.06 -18.78 18.32
CA LEU A 87 -9.81 -18.12 17.93
C LEU A 87 -9.52 -18.28 16.44
N ASN A 88 -9.67 -19.48 15.88
CA ASN A 88 -9.48 -19.69 14.45
C ASN A 88 -10.44 -18.82 13.63
N ALA A 89 -11.73 -18.79 14.02
CA ALA A 89 -12.70 -17.92 13.36
C ALA A 89 -12.32 -16.43 13.46
N ALA A 90 -11.86 -15.98 14.63
CA ALA A 90 -11.38 -14.61 14.82
C ALA A 90 -10.13 -14.30 13.98
N ILE A 91 -9.19 -15.23 13.86
CA ILE A 91 -7.99 -15.09 13.02
C ILE A 91 -8.39 -14.93 11.55
N HIS A 92 -9.24 -15.81 11.03
CA HIS A 92 -9.69 -15.73 9.64
C HIS A 92 -10.37 -14.39 9.35
N GLY A 93 -11.29 -13.96 10.21
CA GLY A 93 -11.94 -12.65 10.07
C GLY A 93 -10.96 -11.48 10.16
N ALA A 94 -9.95 -11.55 11.03
CA ALA A 94 -8.92 -10.51 11.14
C ALA A 94 -8.05 -10.43 9.87
N VAL A 95 -7.68 -11.57 9.29
CA VAL A 95 -6.88 -11.64 8.06
C VAL A 95 -7.67 -11.07 6.87
N GLU A 96 -8.95 -11.45 6.71
CA GLU A 96 -9.82 -10.89 5.66
C GLU A 96 -10.02 -9.38 5.82
N ALA A 97 -10.23 -8.91 7.05
CA ALA A 97 -10.36 -7.49 7.35
C ALA A 97 -9.03 -6.73 7.10
N ALA A 98 -7.88 -7.34 7.41
CA ALA A 98 -6.56 -6.77 7.11
C ALA A 98 -6.31 -6.66 5.61
N GLY A 99 -6.67 -7.68 4.82
CA GLY A 99 -6.62 -7.61 3.36
C GLY A 99 -7.50 -6.49 2.80
N SER A 100 -8.75 -6.42 3.25
CA SER A 100 -9.68 -5.37 2.83
C SER A 100 -9.19 -3.95 3.18
N ALA A 101 -8.64 -3.77 4.38
CA ALA A 101 -8.08 -2.49 4.81
C ALA A 101 -6.81 -2.12 4.02
N ARG A 102 -5.96 -3.11 3.70
CA ARG A 102 -4.79 -2.93 2.85
C ARG A 102 -5.18 -2.48 1.46
N ASP A 103 -6.18 -3.12 0.85
CA ASP A 103 -6.62 -2.81 -0.50
C ASP A 103 -7.17 -1.37 -0.59
N GLN A 104 -7.92 -0.93 0.42
CA GLN A 104 -8.40 0.46 0.53
C GLN A 104 -7.24 1.46 0.65
N LEU A 105 -6.18 1.12 1.39
CA LEU A 105 -5.00 1.98 1.51
C LEU A 105 -4.19 2.07 0.20
N LEU A 106 -4.23 1.03 -0.62
CA LEU A 106 -3.50 0.94 -1.90
C LEU A 106 -4.30 1.47 -3.10
N GLU A 107 -5.59 1.76 -2.94
CA GLU A 107 -6.47 2.24 -4.02
C GLU A 107 -5.91 3.49 -4.74
N PRO A 108 -5.44 4.55 -4.04
CA PRO A 108 -4.90 5.74 -4.70
C PRO A 108 -3.65 5.44 -5.52
N ILE A 109 -2.75 4.59 -5.00
CA ILE A 109 -1.53 4.17 -5.71
C ILE A 109 -1.88 3.38 -6.96
N THR A 110 -2.88 2.49 -6.86
CA THR A 110 -3.31 1.67 -7.99
C THR A 110 -3.85 2.54 -9.13
N MET A 111 -4.55 3.64 -8.82
CA MET A 111 -5.00 4.60 -9.83
C MET A 111 -3.83 5.33 -10.50
N ILE A 112 -2.85 5.78 -9.72
CA ILE A 112 -1.64 6.46 -10.21
C ILE A 112 -0.84 5.52 -11.14
N VAL A 113 -0.56 4.30 -10.69
CA VAL A 113 0.20 3.29 -11.46
C VAL A 113 -0.52 2.89 -12.74
N ASN A 114 -1.86 2.78 -12.72
CA ASN A 114 -2.63 2.46 -13.92
C ASN A 114 -2.72 3.61 -14.92
N GLY A 115 -2.55 4.86 -14.48
CA GLY A 115 -2.53 6.04 -15.34
C GLY A 115 -1.19 6.31 -16.03
N MET A 116 -0.09 5.71 -15.55
CA MET A 116 1.24 5.92 -16.13
C MET A 116 1.48 5.08 -17.40
N PRO A 117 2.11 5.66 -18.44
CA PRO A 117 2.75 4.87 -19.50
C PRO A 117 3.83 3.98 -18.90
N ASP A 118 4.05 2.81 -19.49
CA ASP A 118 5.09 1.90 -19.01
C ASP A 118 6.49 2.49 -19.27
N LEU A 119 7.45 2.24 -18.37
CA LEU A 119 8.75 2.92 -18.38
C LEU A 119 9.59 2.58 -19.62
N ASP A 120 9.39 1.39 -20.18
CA ASP A 120 10.01 0.93 -21.43
C ASP A 120 9.55 1.70 -22.66
N GLN A 121 8.36 2.30 -22.61
CA GLN A 121 7.81 3.16 -23.68
C GLN A 121 8.35 4.59 -23.61
N LEU A 122 8.77 5.04 -22.43
CA LEU A 122 9.34 6.37 -22.20
C LEU A 122 10.86 6.36 -22.35
N VAL A 123 11.52 5.29 -21.91
CA VAL A 123 12.97 5.14 -21.91
C VAL A 123 13.35 3.77 -22.48
N PRO A 124 13.97 3.72 -23.68
CA PRO A 124 14.44 2.47 -24.27
C PRO A 124 15.42 1.75 -23.34
N GLY A 125 15.09 0.52 -22.92
CA GLY A 125 15.93 -0.32 -22.06
C GLY A 125 15.62 -0.25 -20.56
N ALA A 126 14.61 0.52 -20.13
CA ALA A 126 14.10 0.46 -18.77
C ALA A 126 13.24 -0.80 -18.53
N PRO A 127 13.23 -1.37 -17.31
CA PRO A 127 12.38 -2.50 -16.97
C PRO A 127 10.89 -2.12 -16.97
N SER A 128 10.03 -2.98 -17.52
CA SER A 128 8.57 -2.79 -17.51
C SER A 128 8.02 -2.85 -16.08
N LEU A 129 7.25 -1.84 -15.69
CA LEU A 129 6.53 -1.80 -14.41
C LEU A 129 5.35 -2.78 -14.38
N ARG A 130 4.73 -3.03 -15.55
CA ARG A 130 3.63 -4.01 -15.66
C ARG A 130 4.11 -5.43 -15.39
N GLU A 131 5.31 -5.75 -15.84
CA GLU A 131 5.90 -7.07 -15.64
C GLU A 131 6.32 -7.30 -14.18
N LEU A 132 6.90 -6.28 -13.53
CA LEU A 132 7.15 -6.26 -12.08
C LEU A 132 5.87 -6.48 -11.25
N ARG A 133 4.76 -5.84 -11.63
CA ARG A 133 3.45 -6.03 -10.97
C ARG A 133 2.94 -7.46 -11.10
N ASN A 134 3.05 -8.06 -12.29
CA ASN A 134 2.64 -9.45 -12.51
C ASN A 134 3.45 -10.41 -11.64
N GLN A 135 4.77 -10.18 -11.51
CA GLN A 135 5.63 -10.99 -10.63
C GLN A 135 5.26 -10.85 -9.14
N LEU A 136 4.95 -9.64 -8.68
CA LEU A 136 4.53 -9.40 -7.29
C LEU A 136 3.17 -10.04 -6.96
N SER A 137 2.25 -10.05 -7.92
CA SER A 137 0.91 -10.64 -7.76
C SER A 137 0.87 -12.16 -7.95
N GLU A 138 1.81 -12.73 -8.73
CA GLU A 138 1.99 -14.19 -8.82
C GLU A 138 2.57 -14.78 -7.52
N ASN A 139 3.42 -14.02 -6.81
CA ASN A 139 3.94 -14.44 -5.51
C ASN A 139 2.90 -14.44 -4.38
N GLU A 140 1.79 -13.70 -4.51
CA GLU A 140 0.68 -13.75 -3.54
C GLU A 140 -0.28 -14.93 -3.77
N LYS A 141 -0.21 -15.65 -4.91
CA LYS A 141 -1.05 -16.84 -5.20
C LYS A 141 -0.37 -18.18 -4.89
N GLY A 142 0.87 -18.14 -4.40
CA GLY A 142 1.73 -19.31 -4.22
C GLY A 142 1.98 -19.74 -2.77
N VAL A 143 1.23 -19.24 -1.79
CA VAL A 143 1.32 -19.64 -0.37
C VAL A 143 -0.03 -20.10 0.16
#